data_AF-A0A9Q5CXS2-F1
#
_entry.id   AF-A0A9Q5CXS2-F1
#
_cell.length_a   1.000
_cell.length_b   1.000
_cell.length_c   1.000
_cell.angle_alpha   90.00
_cell.angle_beta   90.00
_cell.angle_gamma   90.00
#
_symmetry.space_group_name_H-M   'P 1'
#
loop_
_entity.id
_entity.type
_entity.pdbx_description
1 polymer ?
#
loop_
_entity_poly.entity_id
_entity_poly.type
_entity_poly.pdbx_seq_one_letter_code
_entity_poly.pdbx_strand_id
1 'polypeptide(L)'
;MKLLMHVLRKNNKLKIDNTTLSLNQIAAKLTEEYSEVIEALERYHMNKTLVNLKEIIRETFDLIQICILILWRCHRKALDLDEPLLIKDINIEHKDKLISERQWTIETGIEIDVKE
;
A
#
# COMPACT_ATOMS: atom_id res chain seq x y z
N MET A 1 1.48 17.98 0.67
CA MET A 1 2.51 16.91 0.68
C MET A 1 2.52 16.24 -0.68
N LYS A 2 3.68 15.86 -1.23
CA LYS A 2 3.78 15.07 -2.46
C LYS A 2 4.42 13.73 -2.14
N LEU A 3 3.72 12.64 -2.43
CA LEU A 3 4.22 11.28 -2.28
C LEU A 3 4.65 10.77 -3.65
N LEU A 4 5.88 10.24 -3.73
CA LEU A 4 6.44 9.65 -4.95
C LEU A 4 6.67 8.17 -4.69
N MET A 5 5.76 7.34 -5.19
CA MET A 5 5.81 5.88 -5.06
C MET A 5 5.86 5.25 -6.45
N HIS A 6 6.33 4.01 -6.52
CA HIS A 6 6.54 3.31 -7.78
C HIS A 6 5.87 1.94 -7.81
N VAL A 7 5.40 1.54 -8.99
CA VAL A 7 5.09 0.14 -9.26
C VAL A 7 6.42 -0.58 -9.52
N LEU A 8 6.85 -1.39 -8.56
CA LEU A 8 8.12 -2.13 -8.65
C LEU A 8 7.88 -3.45 -9.40
N ARG A 9 8.56 -3.66 -10.53
CA ARG A 9 8.43 -4.90 -11.31
C ARG A 9 9.44 -5.97 -10.92
N LYS A 10 10.73 -5.63 -10.88
CA LYS A 10 11.83 -6.59 -10.72
C LYS A 10 12.94 -6.01 -9.85
N ASN A 11 13.60 -6.87 -9.09
CA ASN A 11 14.84 -6.57 -8.39
C ASN A 11 15.88 -7.65 -8.72
N ASN A 12 16.87 -7.31 -9.55
CA ASN A 12 17.90 -8.26 -10.00
C ASN A 12 18.84 -8.70 -8.87
N LYS A 13 19.12 -7.81 -7.90
CA LYS A 13 20.01 -8.10 -6.77
C LYS A 13 19.38 -9.15 -5.84
N LEU A 14 18.10 -8.99 -5.54
CA LEU A 14 17.35 -9.91 -4.68
C LEU A 14 16.74 -11.09 -5.45
N LYS A 15 16.88 -11.11 -6.78
CA LYS A 15 16.26 -12.10 -7.68
C LYS A 15 14.75 -12.21 -7.50
N ILE A 16 14.08 -11.07 -7.32
CA ILE A 16 12.63 -10.97 -7.15
C ILE A 16 12.00 -10.46 -8.45
N ASP A 17 10.92 -11.11 -8.87
CA ASP A 17 10.03 -10.64 -9.92
C ASP A 17 8.60 -10.55 -9.37
N ASN A 18 8.13 -9.32 -9.18
CA ASN A 18 6.82 -9.05 -8.62
C ASN A 18 5.69 -9.52 -9.55
N THR A 19 5.95 -9.77 -10.84
CA THR A 19 4.97 -10.38 -11.75
C THR A 19 4.75 -11.87 -11.52
N THR A 20 5.64 -12.53 -10.78
CA THR A 20 5.58 -13.98 -10.54
C THR A 20 5.58 -14.35 -9.06
N LEU A 21 5.67 -13.40 -8.14
CA LEU A 21 5.53 -13.68 -6.72
C LEU A 21 4.21 -14.37 -6.42
N SER A 22 4.30 -15.42 -5.60
CA SER A 22 3.14 -16.12 -5.06
C SER A 22 2.41 -15.25 -4.03
N LEU A 23 1.11 -15.49 -3.85
CA LEU A 23 0.31 -14.80 -2.83
C LEU A 23 0.87 -15.02 -1.42
N ASN A 24 1.42 -16.21 -1.12
CA ASN A 24 2.03 -16.50 0.17
C ASN A 24 3.27 -15.62 0.42
N GLN A 25 4.11 -15.39 -0.59
CA GLN A 25 5.27 -14.50 -0.44
C GLN A 25 4.85 -13.04 -0.24
N ILE A 26 3.81 -12.59 -0.95
CA ILE A 26 3.26 -11.24 -0.78
C ILE A 26 2.66 -11.08 0.62
N ALA A 27 1.89 -12.07 1.09
CA ALA A 27 1.30 -12.07 2.43
C ALA A 27 2.36 -12.10 3.54
N ALA A 28 3.45 -12.85 3.35
CA ALA A 28 4.58 -12.86 4.28
C ALA A 28 5.23 -11.47 4.39
N LYS A 29 5.54 -10.82 3.26
CA LYS A 29 6.06 -9.45 3.26
C LYS A 29 5.07 -8.45 3.85
N LEU A 30 3.79 -8.55 3.53
CA LEU A 30 2.77 -7.67 4.13
C LEU A 30 2.75 -7.79 5.65
N THR A 31 2.87 -9.01 6.18
CA THR A 31 2.93 -9.27 7.62
C THR A 31 4.17 -8.66 8.27
N GLU A 32 5.32 -8.77 7.60
CA GLU A 32 6.59 -8.18 8.05
C GLU A 32 6.47 -6.65 8.16
N GLU A 33 6.15 -5.96 7.06
CA GLU A 33 6.06 -4.48 7.05
C GLU A 33 4.98 -3.97 8.03
N TYR A 34 3.86 -4.69 8.15
CA TYR A 34 2.84 -4.38 9.14
C TYR A 34 3.40 -4.44 10.56
N SER A 35 4.18 -5.48 10.88
CA SER A 35 4.74 -5.65 12.22
C SER A 35 5.77 -4.56 12.52
N GLU A 36 6.58 -4.18 11.54
CA GLU A 36 7.57 -3.08 11.66
C GLU A 36 6.89 -1.73 11.91
N VAL A 37 5.75 -1.45 11.25
CA VAL A 37 4.94 -0.25 11.55
C VAL A 37 4.46 -0.24 13.00
N ILE A 38 3.94 -1.37 13.50
CA ILE A 38 3.46 -1.46 14.89
C ILE A 38 4.63 -1.20 15.87
N GLU A 39 5.77 -1.85 15.65
CA GLU A 39 6.96 -1.64 16.48
C GLU A 39 7.44 -0.18 16.44
N ALA A 40 7.45 0.46 15.26
CA ALA A 40 7.86 1.85 15.12
C ALA A 40 6.92 2.81 15.89
N LEU A 41 5.61 2.55 15.84
CA LEU A 41 4.60 3.30 16.60
C LEU A 41 4.83 3.17 18.12
N GLU A 42 5.05 1.95 18.61
CA GLU A 42 5.33 1.69 20.02
C GLU A 42 6.63 2.37 20.48
N ARG A 43 7.70 2.26 19.70
CA ARG A 43 8.99 2.91 19.99
C ARG A 43 8.86 4.42 20.08
N TYR A 44 8.11 5.05 19.17
CA TYR A 44 7.86 6.49 19.22
C TYR A 44 6.97 6.90 20.40
N HIS A 45 5.97 6.09 20.74
CA HIS A 45 5.12 6.32 21.91
C HIS A 45 5.95 6.37 23.20
N MET A 46 6.88 5.41 23.35
CA MET A 46 7.79 5.33 24.49
C MET A 46 8.87 6.43 24.47
N ASN A 47 9.33 6.84 23.30
CA ASN A 47 10.36 7.86 23.15
C ASN A 47 10.15 8.75 21.92
N LYS A 48 9.64 9.96 22.15
CA LYS A 48 9.22 10.92 21.11
C LYS A 48 10.38 11.71 20.51
N THR A 49 11.34 11.01 19.93
CA THR A 49 12.46 11.62 19.19
C THR A 49 12.14 11.74 17.71
N LEU A 50 12.81 12.68 17.02
CA LEU A 50 12.73 12.79 15.56
C LEU A 50 13.19 11.50 14.86
N VAL A 51 14.15 10.77 15.44
CA VAL A 51 14.62 9.49 14.90
C VAL A 51 13.47 8.49 14.87
N ASN A 52 12.77 8.31 15.99
CA ASN A 52 11.65 7.36 16.06
C ASN A 52 10.45 7.80 15.20
N LEU A 53 10.21 9.10 15.05
CA LEU A 53 9.20 9.60 14.12
C LEU A 53 9.55 9.26 12.66
N LYS A 54 10.84 9.36 12.29
CA LYS A 54 11.30 8.98 10.95
C LYS A 54 11.12 7.49 10.69
N GLU A 55 11.32 6.64 11.71
CA GLU A 55 11.06 5.20 11.58
C GLU A 55 9.59 4.94 11.26
N ILE A 56 8.63 5.55 11.97
CA ILE A 56 7.20 5.41 11.63
C ILE A 56 6.97 5.73 10.16
N ILE A 57 7.53 6.83 9.67
CA ILE A 57 7.35 7.28 8.28
C ILE A 57 7.95 6.27 7.29
N ARG A 58 9.14 5.72 7.59
CA ARG A 58 9.82 4.73 6.74
C ARG A 58 9.02 3.44 6.64
N GLU A 59 8.70 2.82 7.76
CA GLU A 59 7.95 1.56 7.78
C GLU A 59 6.55 1.73 7.18
N THR A 60 5.94 2.91 7.36
CA THR A 60 4.65 3.21 6.72
C THR A 60 4.79 3.27 5.19
N PHE A 61 5.87 3.84 4.66
CA PHE A 61 6.10 3.84 3.22
C PHE A 61 6.38 2.44 2.68
N ASP A 62 7.11 1.61 3.41
CA ASP A 62 7.37 0.24 2.99
C ASP A 62 6.09 -0.62 3.01
N LEU A 63 5.23 -0.46 4.02
CA LEU A 63 3.89 -1.07 4.03
C LEU A 63 3.03 -0.59 2.85
N ILE A 64 3.00 0.71 2.56
CA ILE A 64 2.29 1.26 1.39
C ILE A 64 2.85 0.66 0.10
N GLN A 65 4.17 0.46 -0.01
CA GLN A 65 4.81 -0.12 -1.18
C GLN A 65 4.35 -1.56 -1.44
N ILE A 66 4.10 -2.35 -0.38
CA ILE A 66 3.49 -3.68 -0.51
C ILE A 66 2.00 -3.60 -0.88
N CYS A 67 1.25 -2.64 -0.35
CA CYS A 67 -0.14 -2.40 -0.76
C CYS A 67 -0.24 -2.04 -2.26
N ILE A 68 0.67 -1.21 -2.77
CA ILE A 68 0.76 -0.88 -4.20
C ILE A 68 1.05 -2.14 -5.03
N LEU A 69 1.97 -3.00 -4.57
CA LEU A 69 2.24 -4.28 -5.22
C LEU A 69 0.97 -5.14 -5.29
N ILE A 70 0.21 -5.25 -4.21
CA ILE A 70 -1.05 -6.02 -4.17
C ILE A 70 -2.06 -5.44 -5.17
N LEU A 71 -2.31 -4.13 -5.13
CA LEU A 71 -3.26 -3.47 -6.03
C LEU A 71 -2.86 -3.66 -7.50
N TRP A 72 -1.58 -3.50 -7.82
CA TRP A 72 -1.07 -3.72 -9.17
C TRP A 72 -1.24 -5.17 -9.63
N ARG A 73 -1.00 -6.15 -8.74
CA ARG A 73 -1.22 -7.58 -9.04
C ARG A 73 -2.68 -7.91 -9.28
N CYS A 74 -3.57 -7.35 -8.47
CA CYS A 74 -5.01 -7.47 -8.66
C CYS A 74 -5.45 -6.84 -9.97
N HIS A 75 -4.97 -5.64 -10.30
CA HIS A 75 -5.27 -4.98 -11.57
C HIS A 75 -4.87 -5.85 -12.77
N ARG A 76 -3.63 -6.37 -12.78
CA ARG A 76 -3.16 -7.29 -13.83
C ARG A 76 -4.05 -8.52 -13.98
N LYS A 77 -4.54 -9.08 -12.88
CA LYS A 77 -5.43 -10.25 -12.89
C LYS A 77 -6.86 -9.90 -13.32
N ALA A 78 -7.36 -8.73 -12.98
CA ALA A 78 -8.66 -8.26 -13.43
C ALA A 78 -8.68 -8.08 -14.96
N LEU A 79 -7.59 -7.59 -15.54
CA LEU A 79 -7.41 -7.55 -17.01
C LEU A 79 -7.46 -8.94 -17.64
N ASP A 80 -6.85 -9.96 -17.02
CA ASP A 80 -6.93 -11.35 -17.49
C ASP A 80 -8.35 -11.94 -17.41
N LEU A 81 -9.24 -11.32 -16.63
CA LEU A 81 -10.63 -11.73 -16.40
C LEU A 81 -11.64 -10.85 -17.15
N ASP A 82 -11.19 -10.00 -18.07
CA ASP A 82 -12.01 -9.03 -18.81
C ASP A 82 -12.75 -7.99 -17.92
N GLU A 83 -12.19 -7.70 -16.73
CA GLU A 83 -12.72 -6.75 -15.74
C GLU A 83 -11.79 -5.52 -15.57
N PRO A 84 -11.56 -4.70 -16.62
CA PRO A 84 -10.55 -3.64 -16.59
C PRO A 84 -10.84 -2.50 -15.60
N LEU A 85 -12.09 -2.33 -15.19
CA LEU A 85 -12.53 -1.25 -14.30
C LEU A 85 -12.61 -1.66 -12.82
N LEU A 86 -12.37 -2.94 -12.48
CA LEU A 86 -12.62 -3.49 -11.14
C LEU A 86 -11.98 -2.68 -10.00
N ILE A 87 -10.72 -2.27 -10.13
CA ILE A 87 -10.03 -1.48 -9.09
C ILE A 87 -10.68 -0.10 -8.92
N LYS A 88 -11.11 0.52 -10.02
CA LYS A 88 -11.77 1.83 -9.99
C LYS A 88 -13.14 1.71 -9.32
N ASP A 89 -13.91 0.68 -9.67
CA ASP A 89 -15.25 0.47 -9.15
C ASP A 89 -15.22 0.19 -7.64
N ILE A 90 -14.33 -0.71 -7.19
CA ILE A 90 -14.10 -0.98 -5.75
C ILE A 90 -13.64 0.28 -4.99
N ASN A 91 -12.83 1.15 -5.61
CA ASN A 91 -12.42 2.40 -4.97
C ASN A 91 -13.59 3.37 -4.77
N ILE A 92 -14.52 3.45 -5.74
CA ILE A 92 -15.75 4.23 -5.61
C ILE A 92 -16.62 3.67 -4.48
N GLU A 93 -16.84 2.34 -4.47
CA GLU A 93 -17.59 1.66 -3.39
C GLU A 93 -16.96 1.92 -2.02
N HIS A 94 -15.62 1.86 -1.93
CA HIS A 94 -14.90 2.13 -0.70
C HIS A 94 -15.11 3.58 -0.23
N LYS A 95 -15.00 4.57 -1.13
CA LYS A 95 -15.24 5.97 -0.82
C LYS A 95 -16.68 6.18 -0.32
N ASP A 96 -17.66 5.62 -1.01
CA ASP A 96 -19.07 5.76 -0.64
C ASP A 96 -19.36 5.13 0.72
N LYS A 97 -18.73 3.98 1.02
CA LYS A 97 -18.78 3.35 2.33
C LYS A 97 -18.19 4.22 3.45
N LEU A 98 -17.06 4.89 3.21
CA LEU A 98 -16.45 5.77 4.21
C LEU A 98 -17.37 6.96 4.56
N ILE A 99 -18.02 7.55 3.56
CA ILE A 99 -18.88 8.73 3.75
C ILE A 99 -20.26 8.32 4.27
N SER A 100 -20.94 7.41 3.57
CA SER A 100 -22.36 7.13 3.78
C SER A 100 -22.61 6.17 4.93
N GLU A 101 -21.78 5.13 5.09
CA GLU A 101 -21.95 4.14 6.16
C GLU A 101 -21.18 4.54 7.42
N ARG A 102 -19.94 5.01 7.26
CA ARG A 102 -19.04 5.30 8.39
C ARG A 102 -19.02 6.77 8.81
N GLN A 103 -19.72 7.65 8.08
CA GLN A 103 -19.90 9.06 8.46
C GLN A 103 -18.57 9.82 8.66
N TRP A 104 -17.52 9.43 7.93
CA TRP A 104 -16.25 10.17 7.95
C TRP A 104 -16.42 11.53 7.28
N THR A 105 -15.92 12.58 7.95
CA THR A 105 -15.77 13.91 7.33
C THR A 105 -14.42 13.96 6.62
N ILE A 106 -14.42 14.30 5.33
CA ILE A 106 -13.20 14.33 4.52
C ILE A 106 -12.47 15.65 4.77
N GLU A 107 -11.22 15.56 5.21
CA GLU A 107 -10.32 16.71 5.31
C GLU A 107 -9.72 17.07 3.94
N THR A 108 -9.24 16.07 3.21
CA THR A 108 -8.64 16.24 1.87
C THR A 108 -8.62 14.93 1.09
N GLY A 109 -8.43 15.02 -0.23
CA GLY A 109 -8.26 13.87 -1.12
C GLY A 109 -6.78 13.56 -1.37
N ILE A 110 -6.48 12.28 -1.63
CA ILE A 110 -5.19 11.83 -2.16
C ILE A 110 -5.47 11.16 -3.51
N GLU A 111 -4.80 11.64 -4.55
CA GLU A 111 -4.84 11.03 -5.87
C GLU A 111 -3.58 10.20 -6.08
N ILE A 112 -3.77 8.93 -6.47
CA ILE A 112 -2.69 8.04 -6.90
C ILE A 112 -2.91 7.82 -8.39
N ASP A 113 -2.07 8.47 -9.20
CA ASP A 113 -2.07 8.35 -10.65
C ASP A 113 -0.95 7.38 -11.07
N VAL A 114 -1.30 6.30 -11.75
CA VAL A 114 -0.34 5.34 -12.31
C VAL A 114 -0.14 5.71 -13.77
N LYS A 115 1.01 6.33 -14.05
CA LYS A 115 1.42 6.64 -15.42
C LYS A 115 1.98 5.39 -16.07
N GLU A 116 1.26 4.85 -17.04
CA GLU A 116 1.70 3.73 -17.88
C GLU A 116 2.66 4.18 -19.00
#